data_AF-A0A5N9AF08-F1
#
_entry.id   AF-A0A5N9AF08-F1
#
_cell.length_a   1.000
_cell.length_b   1.000
_cell.length_c   1.000
_cell.angle_alpha   90.00
_cell.angle_beta   90.00
_cell.angle_gamma   90.00
#
_symmetry.space_group_name_H-M   'P 1'
#
loop_
_entity.id
_entity.type
_entity.pdbx_description
1 polymer ?
#
loop_
_entity_poly.entity_id
_entity_poly.type
_entity_poly.pdbx_seq_one_letter_code
_entity_poly.pdbx_strand_id
1 'polypeptide(L)'
;MNEEREDDMFETMELQMPEDVEVNSTQPRDVIVEEAPSMLSSEWHDYVIGLFDDSELIEGRPLVSGLRRVAELVLGSIVQSGPTQVFPVQEADHHGRATVVFSVTFSNGVTYSEVADCWEGNTDDMFCAYAVATASTRAEARALRKALKIRGVAAEEITQKNTAEIVRAASHKSTSKSSDGDFNEEARMSDAQYNFIDVKCRQLNIDGELLFKEVFNVDNNRKVSKKVASDIIDRLNEYQRDKSGIPESVLGYKEEWRS
;
A
#
# COMPACT_ATOMS: atom_id res chain seq x y z
N MET A 1 43.16 -64.72 -54.67
CA MET A 1 42.76 -63.30 -54.85
C MET A 1 41.36 -63.21 -54.28
N ASN A 2 41.25 -62.36 -53.26
CA ASN A 2 40.30 -62.31 -52.15
C ASN A 2 38.84 -62.74 -52.38
N GLU A 3 38.37 -63.52 -51.40
CA GLU A 3 36.98 -63.65 -50.96
C GLU A 3 36.46 -62.32 -50.42
N GLU A 4 35.16 -62.04 -50.59
CA GLU A 4 34.40 -61.25 -49.62
C GLU A 4 32.91 -61.59 -49.82
N ARG A 5 32.42 -62.50 -48.96
CA ARG A 5 31.00 -62.59 -48.56
C ARG A 5 30.79 -61.51 -47.52
N GLU A 6 29.90 -60.56 -47.79
CA GLU A 6 29.32 -59.73 -46.74
C GLU A 6 28.21 -60.56 -46.07
N ASP A 7 28.64 -61.45 -45.17
CA ASP A 7 27.75 -62.15 -44.24
C ASP A 7 27.46 -61.23 -43.03
N ASP A 8 26.15 -61.09 -42.74
CA ASP A 8 25.49 -60.55 -41.55
C ASP A 8 26.38 -60.09 -40.36
N MET A 9 26.69 -58.79 -40.29
CA MET A 9 27.41 -58.16 -39.17
C MET A 9 26.49 -57.59 -38.05
N PHE A 10 25.26 -58.07 -37.91
CA PHE A 10 24.38 -57.64 -36.80
C PHE A 10 23.60 -58.80 -36.15
N GLU A 11 24.18 -60.00 -36.14
CA GLU A 11 23.61 -61.13 -35.40
C GLU A 11 24.21 -61.22 -33.97
N THR A 12 23.35 -60.98 -32.99
CA THR A 12 23.50 -61.33 -31.55
C THR A 12 24.64 -60.67 -30.76
N MET A 13 24.41 -59.44 -30.30
CA MET A 13 25.11 -58.91 -29.13
C MET A 13 24.12 -58.78 -27.98
N GLU A 14 23.99 -59.86 -27.19
CA GLU A 14 23.29 -59.82 -25.90
C GLU A 14 24.09 -58.93 -24.95
N LEU A 15 23.54 -57.76 -24.62
CA LEU A 15 24.05 -56.87 -23.58
C LEU A 15 23.88 -57.56 -22.21
N GLN A 16 24.95 -58.15 -21.70
CA GLN A 16 25.01 -58.59 -20.31
C GLN A 16 24.98 -57.36 -19.39
N MET A 17 23.90 -57.22 -18.62
CA MET A 17 23.83 -56.25 -17.54
C MET A 17 24.74 -56.70 -16.38
N PRO A 18 25.57 -55.84 -15.80
CA PRO A 18 26.30 -56.18 -14.59
C PRO A 18 25.29 -56.32 -13.44
N GLU A 19 25.21 -57.53 -12.87
CA GLU A 19 24.64 -57.77 -11.55
C GLU A 19 25.55 -57.10 -10.51
N ASP A 20 24.93 -56.43 -9.53
CA ASP A 20 25.52 -55.78 -8.36
C ASP A 20 26.11 -54.37 -8.54
N VAL A 21 25.23 -53.40 -8.79
CA VAL A 21 25.41 -52.03 -8.30
C VAL A 21 24.25 -51.72 -7.35
N GLU A 22 24.56 -51.55 -6.06
CA GLU A 22 23.59 -51.07 -5.07
C GLU A 22 23.04 -49.71 -5.51
N VAL A 23 21.82 -49.75 -6.05
CA VAL A 23 21.04 -48.57 -6.39
C VAL A 23 20.60 -47.96 -5.06
N ASN A 24 21.38 -47.01 -4.55
CA ASN A 24 20.93 -46.16 -3.46
C ASN A 24 19.64 -45.48 -3.95
N SER A 25 18.51 -45.93 -3.39
CA SER A 25 17.17 -45.68 -3.88
C SER A 25 16.81 -44.21 -3.71
N THR A 26 17.33 -43.36 -4.58
CA THR A 26 16.75 -42.05 -4.84
C THR A 26 15.61 -42.30 -5.79
N GLN A 27 14.48 -42.74 -5.23
CA GLN A 27 13.19 -42.70 -5.88
C GLN A 27 13.07 -41.32 -6.58
N PRO A 28 12.76 -41.24 -7.88
CA PRO A 28 12.15 -40.04 -8.40
C PRO A 28 10.92 -39.84 -7.53
N ARG A 29 10.92 -38.78 -6.71
CA ARG A 29 9.65 -38.33 -6.13
C ARG A 29 8.83 -37.89 -7.33
N ASP A 30 7.98 -38.78 -7.82
CA ASP A 30 6.81 -38.40 -8.58
C ASP A 30 6.05 -37.45 -7.67
N VAL A 31 6.30 -36.16 -7.86
CA VAL A 31 5.48 -35.09 -7.30
C VAL A 31 4.16 -35.28 -8.00
N ILE A 32 3.26 -36.00 -7.35
CA ILE A 32 1.85 -35.96 -7.66
C ILE A 32 1.51 -34.47 -7.56
N VAL A 33 1.40 -33.82 -8.72
CA VAL A 33 0.84 -32.48 -8.80
C VAL A 33 -0.59 -32.68 -8.38
N GLU A 34 -0.88 -32.49 -7.09
CA GLU A 34 -2.26 -32.36 -6.65
C GLU A 34 -2.92 -31.35 -7.59
N GLU A 35 -4.03 -31.75 -8.18
CA GLU A 35 -4.72 -30.97 -9.21
C GLU A 35 -4.96 -29.57 -8.66
N ALA A 36 -4.26 -28.58 -9.22
CA ALA A 36 -4.26 -27.24 -8.67
C ALA A 36 -5.71 -26.73 -8.56
N PRO A 37 -6.13 -26.14 -7.43
CA PRO A 37 -7.48 -25.64 -7.30
C PRO A 37 -7.75 -24.58 -8.36
N SER A 38 -9.01 -24.42 -8.73
CA SER A 38 -9.39 -23.35 -9.66
C SER A 38 -8.97 -21.99 -9.10
N MET A 39 -8.43 -21.10 -9.94
CA MET A 39 -8.10 -19.72 -9.57
C MET A 39 -9.30 -18.90 -9.06
N LEU A 40 -10.52 -19.42 -9.20
CA LEU A 40 -11.75 -18.80 -8.72
C LEU A 40 -12.27 -19.43 -7.42
N SER A 41 -11.57 -20.45 -6.89
CA SER A 41 -11.96 -21.14 -5.67
C SER A 41 -11.47 -20.42 -4.41
N SER A 42 -12.10 -20.70 -3.28
CA SER A 42 -11.72 -20.13 -1.98
C SER A 42 -10.34 -20.58 -1.51
N GLU A 43 -9.94 -21.79 -1.88
CA GLU A 43 -8.70 -22.47 -1.50
C GLU A 43 -7.50 -21.98 -2.33
N TRP A 44 -7.74 -21.28 -3.45
CA TRP A 44 -6.70 -20.78 -4.35
C TRP A 44 -5.61 -19.97 -3.62
N HIS A 45 -6.03 -19.11 -2.70
CA HIS A 45 -5.09 -18.27 -1.96
C HIS A 45 -4.11 -19.11 -1.14
N ASP A 46 -4.62 -20.07 -0.38
CA ASP A 46 -3.81 -20.88 0.53
C ASP A 46 -2.90 -21.82 -0.26
N TYR A 47 -3.39 -22.35 -1.39
CA TYR A 47 -2.58 -23.11 -2.34
C TYR A 47 -1.39 -22.29 -2.86
N VAL A 48 -1.63 -21.09 -3.39
CA VAL A 48 -0.55 -20.25 -3.93
C VAL A 48 0.43 -19.81 -2.84
N ILE A 49 -0.05 -19.48 -1.63
CA ILE A 49 0.83 -19.14 -0.51
C ILE A 49 1.71 -20.34 -0.11
N GLY A 50 1.19 -21.57 -0.18
CA GLY A 50 1.96 -22.79 0.06
C GLY A 50 3.06 -23.09 -0.97
N LEU A 51 3.09 -22.37 -2.11
CA LEU A 51 4.16 -22.50 -3.11
C LEU A 51 5.39 -21.65 -2.81
N PHE A 52 5.30 -20.70 -1.88
CA PHE A 52 6.42 -19.86 -1.45
C PHE A 52 7.32 -20.61 -0.49
N ASP A 53 8.62 -20.36 -0.59
CA ASP A 53 9.57 -20.77 0.45
C ASP A 53 9.48 -19.82 1.65
N ASP A 54 9.79 -20.30 2.85
CA ASP A 54 9.79 -19.47 4.06
C ASP A 54 10.76 -18.27 3.94
N SER A 55 11.85 -18.41 3.16
CA SER A 55 12.79 -17.31 2.88
C SER A 55 12.24 -16.25 1.92
N GLU A 56 11.16 -16.55 1.22
CA GLU A 56 10.46 -15.63 0.31
C GLU A 56 9.29 -14.92 1.00
N LEU A 57 9.07 -15.20 2.30
CA LEU A 57 7.99 -14.65 3.10
C LEU A 57 8.55 -13.78 4.23
N ILE A 58 8.01 -12.57 4.38
CA ILE A 58 8.23 -11.73 5.56
C ILE A 58 6.89 -11.58 6.27
N GLU A 59 6.78 -12.07 7.50
CA GLU A 59 5.52 -12.05 8.28
C GLU A 59 4.33 -12.67 7.51
N GLY A 60 4.58 -13.74 6.75
CA GLY A 60 3.57 -14.42 5.93
C GLY A 60 3.19 -13.66 4.64
N ARG A 61 3.95 -12.61 4.27
CA ARG A 61 3.73 -11.83 3.05
C ARG A 61 4.83 -12.12 2.03
N PRO A 62 4.47 -12.34 0.76
CA PRO A 62 5.45 -12.67 -0.26
C PRO A 62 6.30 -11.47 -0.65
N LEU A 63 7.60 -11.73 -0.85
CA LEU A 63 8.55 -10.85 -1.50
C LEU A 63 8.36 -10.87 -3.01
N VAL A 64 8.78 -9.80 -3.70
CA VAL A 64 8.73 -9.69 -5.16
C VAL A 64 9.51 -10.82 -5.85
N SER A 65 10.62 -11.28 -5.25
CA SER A 65 11.43 -12.38 -5.77
C SER A 65 10.64 -13.69 -5.81
N GLY A 66 9.96 -14.02 -4.70
CA GLY A 66 9.07 -15.17 -4.65
C GLY A 66 7.89 -15.01 -5.59
N LEU A 67 7.31 -13.80 -5.69
CA LEU A 67 6.19 -13.51 -6.59
C LEU A 67 6.56 -13.78 -8.04
N ARG A 68 7.78 -13.44 -8.49
CA ARG A 68 8.24 -13.77 -9.85
C ARG A 68 8.29 -15.27 -10.07
N ARG A 69 8.94 -16.00 -9.15
CA ARG A 69 9.11 -17.46 -9.25
C ARG A 69 7.77 -18.18 -9.26
N VAL A 70 6.90 -17.87 -8.30
CA VAL A 70 5.58 -18.51 -8.15
C VAL A 70 4.65 -18.12 -9.31
N ALA A 71 4.71 -16.87 -9.79
CA ALA A 71 3.94 -16.47 -10.98
C ALA A 71 4.37 -17.25 -12.22
N GLU A 72 5.67 -17.45 -12.44
CA GLU A 72 6.14 -18.26 -13.56
C GLU A 72 5.78 -19.74 -13.44
N LEU A 73 5.78 -20.27 -12.21
CA LEU A 73 5.36 -21.64 -11.92
C LEU A 73 3.88 -21.87 -12.25
N VAL A 74 3.02 -20.90 -11.93
CA VAL A 74 1.56 -21.05 -12.03
C VAL A 74 1.00 -20.60 -13.38
N LEU A 75 1.52 -19.51 -13.95
CA LEU A 75 0.96 -18.84 -15.12
C LEU A 75 1.81 -19.03 -16.40
N GLY A 76 3.00 -19.61 -16.26
CA GLY A 76 3.99 -19.77 -17.33
C GLY A 76 5.03 -18.65 -17.34
N SER A 77 6.04 -18.77 -18.21
CA SER A 77 7.17 -17.84 -18.23
C SER A 77 6.77 -16.38 -18.50
N ILE A 78 7.41 -15.46 -17.78
CA ILE A 78 7.30 -14.03 -18.03
C ILE A 78 8.16 -13.69 -19.26
N VAL A 79 7.53 -13.16 -20.31
CA VAL A 79 8.21 -12.79 -21.56
C VAL A 79 8.65 -11.33 -21.58
N GLN A 80 7.98 -10.48 -20.78
CA GLN A 80 8.33 -9.08 -20.62
C GLN A 80 7.97 -8.62 -19.21
N SER A 81 8.89 -7.94 -18.54
CA SER A 81 8.67 -7.32 -17.23
C SER A 81 9.45 -6.01 -17.17
N GLY A 82 8.79 -4.93 -16.79
CA GLY A 82 9.47 -3.65 -16.59
C GLY A 82 8.54 -2.45 -16.39
N PRO A 83 9.12 -1.31 -15.97
CA PRO A 83 8.39 -0.06 -15.89
C PRO A 83 8.04 0.44 -17.29
N THR A 84 6.77 0.81 -17.49
CA THR A 84 6.28 1.39 -18.75
C THR A 84 6.28 2.91 -18.68
N GLN A 85 6.10 3.49 -17.50
CA GLN A 85 6.19 4.93 -17.25
C GLN A 85 6.80 5.19 -15.89
N VAL A 86 7.69 6.18 -15.82
CA VAL A 86 8.36 6.60 -14.58
C VAL A 86 8.16 8.10 -14.41
N PHE A 87 7.56 8.46 -13.29
CA PHE A 87 7.44 9.83 -12.81
C PHE A 87 8.42 9.99 -11.65
N PRO A 88 9.64 10.51 -11.92
CA PRO A 88 10.63 10.70 -10.87
C PRO A 88 10.21 11.82 -9.93
N VAL A 89 10.89 11.89 -8.78
CA VAL A 89 10.73 13.00 -7.84
C VAL A 89 11.04 14.33 -8.54
N GLN A 90 10.12 15.28 -8.47
CA GLN A 90 10.29 16.62 -9.00
C GLN A 90 10.58 17.60 -7.87
N GLU A 91 11.42 18.61 -8.10
CA GLU A 91 11.76 19.64 -7.09
C GLU A 91 10.53 20.42 -6.59
N ALA A 92 9.50 20.57 -7.43
CA ALA A 92 8.25 21.21 -7.06
C ALA A 92 7.37 20.33 -6.14
N ASP A 93 7.62 19.02 -6.10
CA ASP A 93 6.83 18.06 -5.35
C ASP A 93 7.39 17.94 -3.92
N HIS A 94 6.76 18.68 -3.02
CA HIS A 94 7.23 18.95 -1.67
C HIS A 94 7.28 17.72 -0.74
N HIS A 95 6.78 16.58 -1.22
CA HIS A 95 6.75 15.31 -0.49
C HIS A 95 7.70 14.24 -1.08
N GLY A 96 8.51 14.59 -2.09
CA GLY A 96 9.50 13.66 -2.63
C GLY A 96 8.89 12.43 -3.31
N ARG A 97 7.74 12.59 -4.00
CA ARG A 97 6.98 11.46 -4.55
C ARG A 97 7.55 10.98 -5.88
N ALA A 98 7.80 9.68 -5.97
CA ALA A 98 7.99 8.96 -7.23
C ALA A 98 6.77 8.11 -7.52
N THR A 99 6.37 7.99 -8.79
CA THR A 99 5.30 7.09 -9.23
C THR A 99 5.79 6.27 -10.42
N VAL A 100 5.57 4.96 -10.39
CA VAL A 100 5.97 4.06 -11.46
C VAL A 100 4.78 3.23 -11.90
N VAL A 101 4.55 3.20 -13.21
CA VAL A 101 3.65 2.27 -13.88
C VAL A 101 4.48 1.09 -14.33
N PHE A 102 4.09 -0.13 -13.96
CA PHE A 102 4.82 -1.35 -14.24
C PHE A 102 3.93 -2.34 -14.98
N SER A 103 4.51 -3.11 -15.89
CA SER A 103 3.78 -4.13 -16.66
C SER A 103 4.53 -5.45 -16.70
N VAL A 104 3.78 -6.54 -16.60
CA VAL A 104 4.26 -7.93 -16.72
C VAL A 104 3.41 -8.64 -17.76
N THR A 105 4.05 -9.26 -18.76
CA THR A 105 3.41 -10.06 -19.81
C THR A 105 3.91 -11.49 -19.72
N PHE A 106 2.97 -12.43 -19.70
CA PHE A 106 3.22 -13.87 -19.67
C PHE A 106 3.24 -14.45 -21.09
N SER A 107 3.83 -15.64 -21.25
CA SER A 107 3.93 -16.35 -22.54
C SER A 107 2.57 -16.67 -23.18
N ASN A 108 1.51 -16.75 -22.38
CA ASN A 108 0.12 -16.90 -22.83
C ASN A 108 -0.49 -15.61 -23.41
N GLY A 109 0.26 -14.50 -23.45
CA GLY A 109 -0.16 -13.21 -23.98
C GLY A 109 -0.95 -12.34 -22.99
N VAL A 110 -1.20 -12.82 -21.76
CA VAL A 110 -1.89 -12.03 -20.73
C VAL A 110 -0.91 -11.01 -20.14
N THR A 111 -1.35 -9.76 -20.07
CA THR A 111 -0.59 -8.66 -19.49
C THR A 111 -1.29 -8.10 -18.26
N TYR A 112 -0.53 -7.93 -17.18
CA TYR A 112 -0.97 -7.24 -15.97
C TYR A 112 -0.15 -5.97 -15.80
N SER A 113 -0.84 -4.86 -15.57
CA SER A 113 -0.19 -3.58 -15.28
C SER A 113 -0.72 -3.00 -13.98
N GLU A 114 0.17 -2.41 -13.21
CA GLU A 114 -0.13 -1.80 -11.92
C GLU A 114 0.73 -0.56 -11.69
N VAL A 115 0.32 0.25 -10.72
CA VAL A 115 0.99 1.51 -10.37
C VAL A 115 1.32 1.51 -8.89
N ALA A 116 2.50 2.02 -8.54
CA ALA A 116 2.83 2.32 -7.16
C ALA A 116 3.55 3.65 -7.01
N ASP A 117 3.31 4.26 -5.85
CA ASP A 117 3.94 5.49 -5.40
C ASP A 117 4.90 5.19 -4.26
N CYS A 118 5.99 5.95 -4.21
CA CYS A 118 6.91 5.96 -3.08
C CYS A 118 7.14 7.41 -2.65
N TRP A 119 6.82 7.69 -1.39
CA TRP A 119 7.06 8.98 -0.75
C TRP A 119 7.14 8.81 0.78
N GLU A 120 7.58 9.85 1.47
CA GLU A 120 7.89 9.80 2.90
C GLU A 120 6.74 9.30 3.79
N GLY A 121 5.49 9.52 3.42
CA GLY A 121 4.34 9.10 4.24
C GLY A 121 3.89 7.66 4.06
N ASN A 122 4.30 6.99 2.98
CA ASN A 122 3.83 5.63 2.64
C ASN A 122 4.95 4.58 2.58
N THR A 123 6.18 4.99 2.90
CA THR A 123 7.39 4.19 2.78
C THR A 123 8.34 4.54 3.93
N ASP A 124 9.06 3.55 4.46
CA ASP A 124 10.04 3.80 5.52
C ASP A 124 11.24 4.61 5.00
N ASP A 125 11.87 5.40 5.87
CA ASP A 125 12.86 6.42 5.50
C ASP A 125 14.04 5.85 4.71
N MET A 126 14.48 4.63 5.07
CA MET A 126 15.59 3.94 4.42
C MET A 126 15.31 3.66 2.94
N PHE A 127 14.06 3.38 2.57
CA PHE A 127 13.67 3.09 1.19
C PHE A 127 13.26 4.34 0.41
N CYS A 128 12.95 5.45 1.10
CA CYS A 128 12.64 6.74 0.47
C CYS A 128 13.85 7.34 -0.27
N ALA A 129 15.07 7.02 0.15
CA ALA A 129 16.29 7.44 -0.56
C ALA A 129 16.36 6.96 -2.02
N TYR A 130 15.64 5.87 -2.34
CA TYR A 130 15.59 5.28 -3.68
C TYR A 130 14.15 5.22 -4.20
N ALA A 131 13.41 6.35 -4.09
CA ALA A 131 11.97 6.41 -4.32
C ALA A 131 11.50 5.77 -5.64
N VAL A 132 12.19 6.02 -6.76
CA VAL A 132 11.83 5.43 -8.06
C VAL A 132 11.99 3.91 -8.07
N ALA A 133 13.10 3.40 -7.51
CA ALA A 133 13.36 1.96 -7.45
C ALA A 133 12.34 1.27 -6.53
N THR A 134 12.08 1.86 -5.36
CA THR A 134 11.08 1.36 -4.41
C THR A 134 9.68 1.35 -5.03
N ALA A 135 9.27 2.44 -5.70
CA ALA A 135 8.01 2.49 -6.44
C ALA A 135 7.94 1.41 -7.54
N SER A 136 9.03 1.19 -8.28
CA SER A 136 9.07 0.15 -9.32
C SER A 136 8.87 -1.25 -8.72
N THR A 137 9.58 -1.58 -7.65
CA THR A 137 9.47 -2.89 -6.99
C THR A 137 8.06 -3.11 -6.43
N ARG A 138 7.45 -2.09 -5.83
CA ARG A 138 6.07 -2.16 -5.33
C ARG A 138 5.06 -2.34 -6.46
N ALA A 139 5.23 -1.63 -7.57
CA ALA A 139 4.34 -1.75 -8.73
C ALA A 139 4.42 -3.14 -9.36
N GLU A 140 5.62 -3.71 -9.48
CA GLU A 140 5.84 -5.09 -9.92
C GLU A 140 5.14 -6.09 -8.99
N ALA A 141 5.34 -5.95 -7.67
CA ALA A 141 4.71 -6.83 -6.69
C ALA A 141 3.18 -6.78 -6.78
N ARG A 142 2.58 -5.58 -6.96
CA ARG A 142 1.13 -5.44 -7.19
C ARG A 142 0.66 -6.16 -8.45
N ALA A 143 1.39 -6.01 -9.56
CA ALA A 143 1.05 -6.68 -10.83
C ALA A 143 1.06 -8.20 -10.67
N LEU A 144 2.11 -8.76 -10.05
CA LEU A 144 2.25 -10.19 -9.83
C LEU A 144 1.23 -10.74 -8.84
N ARG A 145 0.92 -10.01 -7.75
CA ARG A 145 -0.15 -10.40 -6.82
C ARG A 145 -1.52 -10.44 -7.51
N LYS A 146 -1.81 -9.47 -8.39
CA LYS A 146 -3.04 -9.46 -9.19
C LYS A 146 -3.07 -10.63 -10.17
N ALA A 147 -1.95 -10.92 -10.83
CA ALA A 147 -1.83 -12.07 -11.73
C ALA A 147 -2.11 -13.39 -11.00
N LEU A 148 -1.54 -13.54 -9.80
CA LEU A 148 -1.73 -14.70 -8.92
C LEU A 148 -3.05 -14.70 -8.15
N LYS A 149 -3.87 -13.64 -8.20
CA LYS A 149 -5.14 -13.49 -7.44
C LYS A 149 -5.01 -13.78 -5.94
N ILE A 150 -3.89 -13.41 -5.32
CA ILE A 150 -3.69 -13.60 -3.88
C ILE A 150 -4.10 -12.37 -3.07
N ARG A 151 -4.57 -12.62 -1.85
CA ARG A 151 -5.02 -11.60 -0.89
C ARG A 151 -3.83 -10.99 -0.16
N GLY A 152 -4.06 -9.86 0.52
CA GLY A 152 -3.03 -9.16 1.31
C GLY A 152 -2.22 -8.16 0.49
N VAL A 153 -1.06 -7.75 1.02
CA VAL A 153 -0.08 -6.91 0.32
C VAL A 153 1.28 -7.60 0.35
N ALA A 154 2.14 -7.28 -0.62
CA ALA A 154 3.51 -7.78 -0.64
C ALA A 154 4.32 -7.17 0.51
N ALA A 155 5.43 -7.82 0.86
CA ALA A 155 6.31 -7.34 1.93
C ALA A 155 6.81 -5.91 1.66
N GLU A 156 7.11 -5.57 0.41
CA GLU A 156 7.61 -4.26 -0.01
C GLU A 156 6.56 -3.13 0.08
N GLU A 157 5.29 -3.47 0.36
CA GLU A 157 4.23 -2.48 0.56
C GLU A 157 3.96 -2.17 2.03
N ILE A 158 4.60 -2.88 2.96
CA ILE A 158 4.47 -2.62 4.38
C ILE A 158 5.29 -1.40 4.75
N THR A 159 4.65 -0.48 5.47
CA THR A 159 5.32 0.60 6.17
C THR A 159 4.88 0.56 7.61
N GLN A 160 5.82 0.83 8.52
CA GLN A 160 5.50 0.94 9.95
C GLN A 160 4.85 2.28 10.30
N LYS A 161 4.74 3.21 9.32
CA LYS A 161 4.18 4.54 9.50
C LYS A 161 2.65 4.53 9.47
N ASN A 162 2.04 5.40 10.27
CA ASN A 162 0.61 5.68 10.18
C ASN A 162 0.30 6.59 8.99
N THR A 163 0.31 6.03 7.78
CA THR A 163 0.07 6.78 6.53
C THR A 163 -1.23 7.57 6.57
N ALA A 164 -2.29 7.06 7.20
CA ALA A 164 -3.58 7.73 7.30
C ALA A 164 -3.53 9.01 8.17
N GLU A 165 -2.69 9.02 9.20
CA GLU A 165 -2.44 10.21 10.02
C GLU A 165 -1.58 11.23 9.28
N ILE A 166 -0.51 10.77 8.60
CA ILE A 166 0.37 11.63 7.80
C ILE A 166 -0.39 12.29 6.65
N VAL A 167 -1.22 11.54 5.91
CA VAL A 167 -2.05 12.06 4.82
C VAL A 167 -3.08 13.06 5.36
N ARG A 168 -3.69 12.81 6.52
CA ARG A 168 -4.58 13.77 7.18
C ARG A 168 -3.83 15.06 7.51
N ALA A 169 -2.68 14.98 8.16
CA ALA A 169 -1.85 16.14 8.48
C ALA A 169 -1.40 16.92 7.22
N ALA A 170 -1.02 16.22 6.15
CA ALA A 170 -0.65 16.82 4.87
C ALA A 170 -1.86 17.46 4.16
N SER A 171 -3.05 16.86 4.26
CA SER A 171 -4.29 17.41 3.71
C SER A 171 -4.69 18.71 4.43
N HIS A 172 -4.57 18.77 5.77
CA HIS A 172 -4.79 19.99 6.54
C HIS A 172 -3.79 21.10 6.17
N LYS A 173 -2.53 20.75 5.87
CA LYS A 173 -1.50 21.68 5.36
C LYS A 173 -1.69 22.10 3.89
N SER A 174 -2.50 21.39 3.10
CA SER A 174 -2.73 21.71 1.68
C SER A 174 -4.06 22.46 1.47
N THR A 175 -5.04 22.30 2.35
CA THR A 175 -6.18 23.23 2.44
C THR A 175 -5.80 24.64 2.90
N SER A 176 -4.58 24.85 3.40
CA SER A 176 -4.01 26.18 3.67
C SER A 176 -3.18 26.76 2.51
N LYS A 177 -3.03 26.05 1.37
CA LYS A 177 -2.29 26.49 0.18
C LYS A 177 -3.19 26.77 -1.03
N SER A 178 -4.32 27.44 -0.81
CA SER A 178 -5.10 28.09 -1.87
C SER A 178 -5.60 29.44 -1.40
N SER A 179 -4.68 30.36 -1.16
CA SER A 179 -4.89 31.81 -1.26
C SER A 179 -3.53 32.47 -1.22
N ASP A 180 -3.15 33.08 -2.34
CA ASP A 180 -2.06 34.04 -2.44
C ASP A 180 -2.39 35.27 -1.59
N GLY A 181 -2.11 35.16 -0.29
CA GLY A 181 -2.44 36.16 0.71
C GLY A 181 -2.11 35.65 2.10
N ASP A 182 -0.86 35.80 2.50
CA ASP A 182 -0.38 35.92 3.89
C ASP A 182 -1.30 35.28 4.95
N PHE A 183 -1.37 33.95 5.00
CA PHE A 183 -2.07 33.24 6.08
C PHE A 183 -1.19 33.27 7.34
N ASN A 184 -1.27 34.37 8.05
CA ASN A 184 -0.63 34.53 9.35
C ASN A 184 -1.48 33.80 10.41
N GLU A 185 -0.97 32.69 10.96
CA GLU A 185 -1.61 31.91 12.04
C GLU A 185 -1.87 32.75 13.30
N GLU A 186 -1.06 33.78 13.52
CA GLU A 186 -1.17 34.73 14.65
C GLU A 186 -2.16 35.86 14.35
N ALA A 187 -2.60 36.01 13.09
CA ALA A 187 -3.62 36.98 12.76
C ALA A 187 -4.94 36.63 13.46
N ARG A 188 -5.77 37.67 13.64
CA ARG A 188 -7.08 37.53 14.25
C ARG A 188 -7.98 36.60 13.44
N MET A 189 -8.78 35.82 14.18
CA MET A 189 -9.87 35.01 13.65
C MET A 189 -10.71 35.81 12.65
N SER A 190 -11.01 35.19 11.52
CA SER A 190 -11.83 35.80 10.47
C SER A 190 -13.33 35.76 10.82
N ASP A 191 -14.10 36.69 10.24
CA ASP A 191 -15.57 36.72 10.40
C ASP A 191 -16.23 35.41 9.91
N ALA A 192 -15.64 34.75 8.90
CA ALA A 192 -16.11 33.46 8.42
C ALA A 192 -15.95 32.35 9.47
N GLN A 193 -14.79 32.30 10.15
CA GLN A 193 -14.57 31.35 11.26
C GLN A 193 -15.51 31.65 12.43
N TYR A 194 -15.72 32.93 12.75
CA TYR A 194 -16.63 33.34 13.81
C TYR A 194 -18.08 32.89 13.56
N ASN A 195 -18.58 33.15 12.35
CA ASN A 195 -19.92 32.74 11.94
C ASN A 195 -20.06 31.20 11.93
N PHE A 196 -19.01 30.49 11.54
CA PHE A 196 -19.03 29.03 11.54
C PHE A 196 -19.11 28.44 12.95
N ILE A 197 -18.28 28.95 13.87
CA ILE A 197 -18.31 28.56 15.29
C ILE A 197 -19.71 28.81 15.86
N ASP A 198 -20.31 29.96 15.57
CA ASP A 198 -21.65 30.25 16.09
C ASP A 198 -22.74 29.32 15.57
N VAL A 199 -22.76 29.07 14.27
CA VAL A 199 -23.73 28.14 13.69
C VAL A 199 -23.59 26.76 14.34
N LYS A 200 -22.36 26.32 14.62
CA LYS A 200 -22.10 25.05 15.30
C LYS A 200 -22.52 25.06 16.76
N CYS A 201 -22.19 26.10 17.51
CA CYS A 201 -22.64 26.27 18.90
C CYS A 201 -24.17 26.26 18.99
N ARG A 202 -24.86 26.94 18.07
CA ARG A 202 -26.33 26.94 17.96
C ARG A 202 -26.89 25.55 17.65
N GLN A 203 -26.28 24.81 16.73
CA GLN A 203 -26.69 23.45 16.35
C GLN A 203 -26.51 22.44 17.49
N LEU A 204 -25.48 22.62 18.31
CA LEU A 204 -25.13 21.71 19.42
C LEU A 204 -25.66 22.17 20.78
N ASN A 205 -26.34 23.32 20.84
CA ASN A 205 -26.80 23.96 22.07
C ASN A 205 -25.66 24.23 23.08
N ILE A 206 -24.56 24.80 22.60
CA ILE A 206 -23.37 25.12 23.39
C ILE A 206 -23.28 26.64 23.59
N ASP A 207 -22.98 27.08 24.81
CA ASP A 207 -22.62 28.46 25.15
C ASP A 207 -21.21 28.77 24.63
N GLY A 208 -21.12 29.66 23.64
CA GLY A 208 -19.85 30.04 23.03
C GLY A 208 -18.88 30.72 24.01
N GLU A 209 -19.37 31.50 24.98
CA GLU A 209 -18.49 32.18 25.92
C GLU A 209 -17.83 31.19 26.89
N LEU A 210 -18.63 30.24 27.39
CA LEU A 210 -18.14 29.17 28.27
C LEU A 210 -17.25 28.19 27.51
N LEU A 211 -17.54 27.90 26.24
CA LEU A 211 -16.67 27.07 25.40
C LEU A 211 -15.27 27.66 25.28
N PHE A 212 -15.16 28.96 24.95
CA PHE A 212 -13.88 29.63 24.81
C PHE A 212 -13.11 29.64 26.14
N LYS A 213 -13.80 29.93 27.24
CA LYS A 213 -13.18 30.09 28.56
C LYS A 213 -12.84 28.75 29.24
N GLU A 214 -13.74 27.78 29.24
CA GLU A 214 -13.58 26.54 30.01
C GLU A 214 -12.87 25.44 29.23
N VAL A 215 -13.08 25.35 27.91
CA VAL A 215 -12.48 24.28 27.09
C VAL A 215 -11.16 24.72 26.47
N PHE A 216 -11.09 25.97 26.02
CA PHE A 216 -9.90 26.49 25.34
C PHE A 216 -9.07 27.45 26.18
N ASN A 217 -9.56 27.85 27.36
CA ASN A 217 -8.89 28.80 28.26
C ASN A 217 -8.50 30.11 27.55
N VAL A 218 -9.38 30.58 26.66
CA VAL A 218 -9.22 31.83 25.91
C VAL A 218 -10.41 32.75 26.17
N ASP A 219 -10.14 34.03 26.34
CA ASP A 219 -11.21 35.02 26.41
C ASP A 219 -11.81 35.21 25.02
N ASN A 220 -13.14 35.14 24.92
CA ASN A 220 -13.92 35.41 23.69
C ASN A 220 -13.83 36.89 23.22
N ASN A 221 -12.95 37.71 23.81
CA ASN A 221 -12.64 39.00 23.22
C ASN A 221 -12.02 38.79 21.83
N ARG A 222 -12.23 39.72 20.89
CA ARG A 222 -11.84 39.62 19.47
C ARG A 222 -10.31 39.52 19.21
N LYS A 223 -9.51 39.06 20.17
CA LYS A 223 -8.07 38.75 20.06
C LYS A 223 -7.78 37.26 19.86
N VAL A 224 -8.78 36.43 19.62
CA VAL A 224 -8.56 35.01 19.28
C VAL A 224 -7.87 34.91 17.93
N SER A 225 -6.79 34.11 17.85
CA SER A 225 -6.04 33.90 16.62
C SER A 225 -6.77 32.94 15.68
N LYS A 226 -6.44 32.98 14.39
CA LYS A 226 -6.99 32.05 13.39
C LYS A 226 -6.72 30.59 13.74
N LYS A 227 -5.57 30.31 14.36
CA LYS A 227 -5.19 28.97 14.80
C LYS A 227 -6.12 28.45 15.90
N VAL A 228 -6.30 29.23 16.96
CA VAL A 228 -7.21 28.88 18.07
C VAL A 228 -8.64 28.71 17.56
N ALA A 229 -9.08 29.57 16.63
CA ALA A 229 -10.39 29.43 16.00
C ALA A 229 -10.55 28.11 15.23
N SER A 230 -9.51 27.65 14.52
CA SER A 230 -9.52 26.34 13.86
C SER A 230 -9.59 25.19 14.87
N ASP A 231 -8.84 25.26 15.97
CA ASP A 231 -8.88 24.24 17.03
C ASP A 231 -10.28 24.13 17.66
N ILE A 232 -10.97 25.27 17.85
CA ILE A 232 -12.37 25.32 18.31
C ILE A 232 -13.31 24.66 17.31
N ILE A 233 -13.13 24.93 16.02
CA ILE A 233 -13.95 24.33 14.95
C ILE A 233 -13.79 22.81 14.91
N ASP A 234 -12.56 22.31 15.03
CA ASP A 234 -12.29 20.87 15.03
C ASP A 234 -12.95 20.18 16.22
N ARG A 235 -12.86 20.79 17.41
CA ARG A 235 -13.53 20.27 18.61
C ARG A 235 -15.06 20.27 18.51
N LEU A 236 -15.64 21.31 17.90
CA LEU A 236 -17.09 21.35 17.63
C LEU A 236 -17.51 20.28 16.62
N ASN A 237 -16.68 19.98 15.62
CA ASN A 237 -16.93 18.88 14.69
C ASN A 237 -16.85 17.50 15.37
N GLU A 238 -15.96 17.33 16.36
CA GLU A 238 -15.93 16.13 17.20
C GLU A 238 -17.21 15.98 18.02
N TYR A 239 -17.68 17.05 18.68
CA TYR A 239 -18.95 17.06 19.41
C TYR A 239 -20.17 16.80 18.52
N GLN A 240 -20.09 17.17 17.24
CA GLN A 240 -21.13 16.82 16.29
C GLN A 240 -21.19 15.31 16.00
N ARG A 241 -20.04 14.63 16.01
CA ARG A 241 -19.94 13.17 15.79
C ARG A 241 -20.28 12.39 17.06
N ASP A 242 -19.85 12.89 18.22
CA ASP A 242 -20.12 12.32 19.52
C ASP A 242 -20.58 13.40 20.52
N LYS A 243 -21.90 13.47 20.70
CA LYS A 243 -22.54 14.45 21.60
C LYS A 243 -22.29 14.16 23.08
N SER A 244 -21.86 12.95 23.43
CA SER A 244 -21.58 12.59 24.83
C SER A 244 -20.30 13.24 25.38
N GLY A 245 -19.42 13.71 24.48
CA GLY A 245 -18.20 14.42 24.84
C GLY A 245 -18.40 15.90 25.20
N ILE A 246 -19.62 16.44 25.06
CA ILE A 246 -19.92 17.85 25.37
C ILE A 246 -19.97 18.02 26.89
N PRO A 247 -19.11 18.87 27.50
CA PRO A 247 -19.18 19.15 28.93
C PRO A 247 -20.52 19.78 29.30
N GLU A 248 -21.13 19.33 30.40
CA GLU A 248 -22.39 19.91 30.88
C GLU A 248 -22.26 21.40 31.22
N SER A 249 -21.07 21.84 31.61
CA SER A 249 -20.77 23.22 31.99
C SER A 249 -20.88 24.22 30.84
N VAL A 250 -20.78 23.76 29.59
CA VAL A 250 -20.88 24.63 28.40
C VAL A 250 -22.22 24.51 27.68
N LEU A 251 -23.21 23.82 28.25
CA LEU A 251 -24.53 23.68 27.62
C LEU A 251 -25.40 24.92 27.82
N GLY A 252 -26.19 25.24 26.79
CA GLY A 252 -27.16 26.34 26.80
C GLY A 252 -26.71 27.52 25.93
N TYR A 253 -27.01 27.44 24.63
CA TYR A 253 -26.63 28.48 23.68
C TYR A 253 -27.16 29.85 24.11
N LYS A 254 -26.26 30.84 24.17
CA LYS A 254 -26.58 32.26 24.27
C LYS A 254 -26.24 32.91 22.94
N GLU A 255 -27.01 33.90 22.50
CA GLU A 255 -26.69 34.64 21.26
C GLU A 255 -25.75 35.82 21.54
N GLU A 256 -25.66 36.27 22.79
CA GLU A 256 -24.98 37.51 23.19
C GLU A 256 -23.46 37.41 23.27
N TRP A 257 -22.87 36.21 23.23
CA TRP A 257 -21.39 36.04 23.15
C TRP A 257 -20.81 36.60 21.84
N ARG A 258 -21.67 37.03 20.92
CA ARG A 258 -21.32 37.74 19.68
C ARG A 258 -20.86 39.19 19.87
N SER A 259 -21.12 39.79 21.03
CA SER A 259 -21.02 41.24 21.25
C SER A 259 -19.61 41.70 21.61
#